data_AF-A0A2S6GLU2-F1
#
_entry.id   AF-A0A2S6GLU2-F1
#
_cell.length_a   1.000
_cell.length_b   1.000
_cell.length_c   1.000
_cell.angle_alpha   90.00
_cell.angle_beta   90.00
_cell.angle_gamma   90.00
#
_symmetry.space_group_name_H-M   'P 1'
#
loop_
_entity.id
_entity.type
_entity.pdbx_description
1 polymer ?
#
loop_
_entity_poly.entity_id
_entity_poly.type
_entity_poly.pdbx_seq_one_letter_code
_entity_poly.pdbx_strand_id
1 'polypeptide(L)'
;MRALFGESVALFASLLGRRTWWNGDRDVRVVLDTGPRSREAFFDLTCEPRRDDGGAVVGVRVVGVEITRVRHAQQLMAEQRALLEQIARQAPLADVLDGMARCIEGLAPQEVLVSVLLADPDGAHLNHGAAPSLPDFYNRAIDGIATGEGVGSCGTAAHRRAPVIVTDIATDPFWDD
;
A
#
# COMPACT_ATOMS: atom_id res chain seq x y z
N MET A 1 18.36 3.31 -26.08
CA MET A 1 17.92 3.43 -24.67
C MET A 1 19.03 4.13 -23.89
N ARG A 2 19.02 5.47 -23.87
CA ARG A 2 19.92 6.29 -23.05
C ARG A 2 19.29 6.35 -21.67
N ALA A 3 19.71 5.48 -20.77
CA ALA A 3 19.47 5.72 -19.37
C ALA A 3 20.29 6.97 -19.00
N LEU A 4 19.64 8.02 -18.50
CA LEU A 4 20.29 9.24 -18.02
C LEU A 4 21.01 8.94 -16.69
N PHE A 5 21.99 8.03 -16.71
CA PHE A 5 22.94 7.76 -15.63
C PHE A 5 24.25 8.56 -15.81
N GLY A 6 24.36 9.34 -16.89
CA GLY A 6 25.63 9.86 -17.39
C GLY A 6 26.19 11.08 -16.67
N GLU A 7 25.38 11.88 -15.96
CA GLU A 7 25.87 13.14 -15.39
C GLU A 7 26.14 13.07 -13.88
N SER A 8 25.37 12.32 -13.09
CA SER A 8 25.63 12.22 -11.64
C SER A 8 26.84 11.38 -11.26
N VAL A 9 27.15 10.32 -12.02
CA VAL A 9 28.26 9.40 -11.65
C VAL A 9 29.63 10.00 -12.02
N ALA A 10 29.70 10.75 -13.13
CA ALA A 10 30.94 11.38 -13.59
C ALA A 10 31.32 12.60 -12.75
N LEU A 11 30.34 13.40 -12.29
CA LEU A 11 30.61 14.59 -11.47
C LEU A 11 31.18 14.24 -10.07
N PHE A 12 30.85 13.06 -9.54
CA PHE A 12 31.26 12.65 -8.20
C PHE A 12 32.64 11.99 -8.14
N ALA A 13 33.12 11.39 -9.24
CA ALA A 13 34.44 10.77 -9.29
C ALA A 13 35.59 11.79 -9.18
N SER A 14 35.38 13.03 -9.62
CA SER A 14 36.40 14.10 -9.53
C SER A 14 36.43 14.83 -8.17
N LEU A 15 35.40 14.67 -7.33
CA LEU A 15 35.26 15.45 -6.08
C LEU A 15 35.78 14.77 -4.82
N LEU A 16 35.99 13.44 -4.82
CA LEU A 16 36.31 12.70 -3.59
C LEU A 16 37.72 12.09 -3.61
N GLY A 17 38.70 12.97 -3.78
CA GLY A 17 40.06 12.74 -3.32
C GLY A 17 40.15 12.77 -1.79
N ARG A 18 39.56 11.77 -1.11
CA ARG A 18 39.93 11.22 0.22
C ARG A 18 38.78 10.43 0.90
N ARG A 19 38.96 9.10 1.01
CA ARG A 19 38.68 8.26 2.20
C ARG A 19 37.28 8.26 2.84
N THR A 20 36.18 8.29 2.07
CA THR A 20 34.86 7.85 2.57
C THR A 20 34.21 6.88 1.58
N TRP A 21 34.06 5.63 2.00
CA TRP A 21 33.41 4.55 1.25
C TRP A 21 31.93 4.89 1.07
N TRP A 22 31.46 5.01 -0.18
CA TRP A 22 30.05 5.21 -0.49
C TRP A 22 29.41 3.83 -0.68
N ASN A 23 28.55 3.41 0.25
CA ASN A 23 27.99 2.05 0.28
C ASN A 23 26.65 2.00 -0.45
N GLY A 24 26.70 2.14 -1.78
CA GLY A 24 25.59 1.86 -2.70
C GLY A 24 24.37 2.78 -2.61
N ASP A 25 23.73 3.00 -3.76
CA ASP A 25 22.41 3.61 -3.79
C ASP A 25 21.43 2.48 -3.42
N ARG A 26 20.72 2.67 -2.31
CA ARG A 26 19.63 1.77 -1.92
C ARG A 26 18.32 2.26 -2.48
N ASP A 27 17.41 1.34 -2.73
CA ASP A 27 16.03 1.66 -3.10
C ASP A 27 15.92 2.49 -4.40
N VAL A 28 16.80 2.20 -5.37
CA VAL A 28 16.79 2.87 -6.67
C VAL A 28 15.60 2.40 -7.46
N ARG A 29 14.69 3.33 -7.74
CA ARG A 29 13.57 3.09 -8.66
C ARG A 29 14.06 2.99 -10.10
N VAL A 30 13.80 1.87 -10.74
CA VAL A 30 14.14 1.58 -12.12
C VAL A 30 12.89 1.11 -12.86
N VAL A 31 12.66 1.66 -14.06
CA VAL A 31 11.66 1.14 -14.99
C VAL A 31 12.34 0.09 -15.85
N LEU A 32 11.88 -1.15 -15.74
CA LEU A 32 12.34 -2.27 -16.53
C LEU A 32 11.45 -2.45 -17.76
N ASP A 33 12.05 -2.95 -18.85
CA ASP A 33 11.43 -3.12 -20.16
C ASP A 33 11.03 -1.82 -20.87
N THR A 34 10.53 -1.94 -22.10
CA THR A 34 10.04 -0.81 -22.91
C THR A 34 8.69 -1.15 -23.55
N GLY A 35 7.79 -0.16 -23.66
CA GLY A 35 6.46 -0.35 -24.24
C GLY A 35 5.44 -0.92 -23.24
N PRO A 36 4.40 -1.62 -23.68
CA PRO A 36 3.27 -2.03 -22.83
C PRO A 36 3.61 -3.06 -21.73
N ARG A 37 4.86 -3.55 -21.67
CA ARG A 37 5.35 -4.45 -20.61
C ARG A 37 6.23 -3.74 -19.58
N SER A 38 6.34 -2.42 -19.66
CA SER A 38 7.06 -1.60 -18.69
C SER A 38 6.58 -1.88 -17.27
N ARG A 39 7.52 -2.19 -16.36
CA ARG A 39 7.22 -2.36 -14.93
C ARG A 39 8.20 -1.58 -14.06
N GLU A 40 7.70 -1.07 -12.95
CA GLU A 40 8.53 -0.45 -11.91
C GLU A 40 9.17 -1.52 -11.03
N ALA A 41 10.44 -1.34 -10.70
CA ALA A 41 11.19 -2.21 -9.80
C ALA A 41 12.20 -1.40 -8.98
N PHE A 42 12.52 -1.90 -7.80
CA PHE A 42 13.47 -1.26 -6.89
C PHE A 42 14.73 -2.10 -6.78
N PHE A 43 15.89 -1.46 -6.79
CA PHE A 43 17.19 -2.12 -6.74
C PHE A 43 18.08 -1.52 -5.67
N ASP A 44 18.81 -2.38 -4.97
CA ASP A 44 20.01 -1.99 -4.25
C ASP A 44 21.21 -2.15 -5.19
N LEU A 45 21.95 -1.06 -5.40
CA LEU A 45 23.09 -1.01 -6.31
C LEU A 45 24.39 -0.94 -5.53
N THR A 46 25.24 -1.95 -5.67
CA THR A 46 26.61 -1.93 -5.19
C THR A 46 27.56 -1.64 -6.34
N CYS A 47 28.27 -0.52 -6.25
CA CYS A 47 29.24 -0.09 -7.25
C CYS A 47 30.66 -0.22 -6.69
N GLU A 48 31.50 -1.01 -7.34
CA GLU A 48 32.90 -1.19 -6.98
C GLU A 48 33.82 -0.74 -8.12
N PRO A 49 34.84 0.11 -7.84
CA PRO A 49 35.81 0.48 -8.86
C PRO A 49 36.69 -0.72 -9.20
N ARG A 50 36.86 -0.98 -10.49
CA ARG A 50 37.82 -1.95 -11.00
C ARG A 50 39.14 -1.21 -11.26
N ARG A 51 40.23 -1.69 -10.64
CA ARG A 51 41.56 -1.08 -10.76
C ARG A 51 42.50 -1.97 -11.57
N ASP A 52 43.47 -1.36 -12.24
CA ASP A 52 44.60 -2.07 -12.81
C ASP A 52 45.72 -2.29 -11.77
N ASP A 53 46.80 -2.95 -12.19
CA ASP A 53 47.96 -3.24 -11.33
C ASP A 53 48.69 -1.97 -10.84
N GLY A 54 48.49 -0.84 -11.52
CA GLY A 54 49.00 0.48 -11.13
C GLY A 54 48.08 1.24 -10.16
N GLY A 55 46.93 0.65 -9.80
CA GLY A 55 45.94 1.26 -8.91
C GLY A 55 45.02 2.30 -9.57
N ALA A 56 45.14 2.53 -10.87
CA ALA A 56 44.27 3.42 -11.62
C ALA A 56 42.89 2.76 -11.82
N VAL A 57 41.82 3.55 -11.72
CA VAL A 57 40.45 3.06 -11.94
C VAL A 57 40.22 2.89 -13.44
N VAL A 58 40.06 1.64 -13.88
CA VAL A 58 39.87 1.25 -15.28
C VAL A 58 38.45 0.79 -15.59
N GLY A 59 37.53 0.94 -14.64
CA GLY A 59 36.11 0.67 -14.83
C GLY A 59 35.35 0.59 -13.51
N VAL A 60 34.07 0.22 -13.62
CA VAL A 60 33.18 -0.01 -12.48
C VAL A 60 32.49 -1.35 -12.65
N ARG A 61 32.41 -2.13 -11.58
CA ARG A 61 31.51 -3.28 -11.48
C ARG A 61 30.27 -2.82 -10.72
N VAL A 62 29.12 -3.00 -11.33
CA VAL A 62 27.82 -2.71 -10.70
C VAL A 62 27.10 -4.04 -10.50
N VAL A 63 26.67 -4.29 -9.27
CA VAL A 63 25.76 -5.39 -8.95
C VAL A 63 24.46 -4.75 -8.49
N GLY A 64 23.36 -5.05 -9.19
CA GLY A 64 22.03 -4.64 -8.79
C GLY A 64 21.24 -5.85 -8.31
N VAL A 65 20.72 -5.79 -7.09
CA VAL A 65 19.80 -6.80 -6.56
C VAL A 65 18.40 -6.21 -6.57
N GLU A 66 17.46 -6.84 -7.26
CA GLU A 66 16.06 -6.41 -7.24
C GLU A 66 15.46 -6.69 -5.86
N ILE A 67 15.00 -5.64 -5.19
CA ILE A 67 14.41 -5.67 -3.85
C ILE A 67 12.91 -5.35 -3.85
N THR A 68 12.28 -5.18 -5.01
CA THR A 68 10.85 -4.84 -5.17
C THR A 68 9.93 -5.67 -4.27
N ARG A 69 10.10 -7.00 -4.27
CA ARG A 69 9.28 -7.92 -3.46
C ARG A 69 9.52 -7.76 -1.96
N VAL A 70 10.77 -7.57 -1.57
CA VAL A 70 11.15 -7.37 -0.16
C VAL A 70 10.57 -6.06 0.34
N ARG A 71 10.65 -4.99 -0.46
CA ARG A 71 10.08 -3.68 -0.17
C ARG A 71 8.56 -3.75 0.00
N HIS A 72 7.84 -4.37 -0.93
CA HIS A 72 6.38 -4.51 -0.83
C HIS A 72 5.97 -5.32 0.41
N ALA A 73 6.67 -6.41 0.72
CA ALA A 73 6.42 -7.19 1.93
C ALA A 73 6.70 -6.37 3.21
N GLN A 74 7.77 -5.57 3.22
CA GLN A 74 8.10 -4.70 4.35
C GLN A 74 7.09 -3.57 4.53
N GLN A 75 6.57 -2.97 3.46
CA GLN A 75 5.49 -1.98 3.54
C GLN A 75 4.23 -2.59 4.13
N LEU A 76 3.80 -3.75 3.61
CA LEU A 76 2.63 -4.45 4.15
C LEU A 76 2.81 -4.80 5.64
N MET A 77 3.97 -5.32 6.02
CA MET A 77 4.27 -5.61 7.43
C MET A 77 4.31 -4.36 8.30
N ALA A 78 4.81 -3.24 7.80
CA ALA A 78 4.84 -1.97 8.53
C ALA A 78 3.44 -1.41 8.74
N GLU A 79 2.57 -1.49 7.73
CA GLU A 79 1.16 -1.09 7.83
C GLU A 79 0.41 -1.97 8.83
N GLN A 80 0.55 -3.30 8.73
CA GLN A 80 -0.03 -4.24 9.70
C GLN A 80 0.46 -3.98 11.12
N ARG A 81 1.76 -3.68 11.29
CA ARG A 81 2.34 -3.36 12.60
C ARG A 81 1.80 -2.04 13.15
N ALA A 82 1.64 -1.00 12.32
CA ALA A 82 1.06 0.27 12.74
C ALA A 82 -0.37 0.08 13.28
N LEU A 83 -1.18 -0.74 12.59
CA LEU A 83 -2.53 -1.11 13.05
C LEU A 83 -2.50 -1.88 14.38
N LEU A 84 -1.63 -2.87 14.51
CA LEU A 84 -1.48 -3.63 15.76
C LEU A 84 -0.97 -2.75 16.92
N GLU A 85 -0.08 -1.80 16.65
CA GLU A 85 0.39 -0.83 17.65
C GLU A 85 -0.72 0.14 18.09
N GLN A 86 -1.63 0.54 17.20
CA GLN A 86 -2.80 1.35 17.56
C GLN A 86 -3.77 0.56 18.45
N ILE A 87 -4.02 -0.72 18.13
CA ILE A 87 -4.81 -1.63 18.97
C ILE A 87 -4.16 -1.81 20.35
N ALA A 88 -2.84 -2.03 20.40
CA ALA A 88 -2.09 -2.24 21.63
C ALA A 88 -2.03 -0.99 22.53
N ARG A 89 -2.19 0.21 21.97
CA ARG A 89 -2.17 1.49 22.70
C ARG A 89 -3.51 1.89 23.31
N GLN A 90 -4.54 1.02 23.26
CA GLN A 90 -5.90 1.36 23.69
C GLN A 90 -6.45 2.62 23.01
N ALA A 91 -6.06 2.86 21.75
CA ALA A 91 -6.66 3.95 20.99
C ALA A 91 -8.18 3.74 20.90
N PRO A 92 -8.98 4.83 20.85
CA PRO A 92 -10.41 4.73 20.60
C PRO A 92 -10.67 3.83 19.39
N LEU A 93 -11.61 2.89 19.51
CA LEU A 93 -11.93 1.93 18.44
C LEU A 93 -12.18 2.64 17.10
N ALA A 94 -12.84 3.80 17.13
CA ALA A 94 -13.09 4.63 15.96
C ALA A 94 -11.79 5.03 15.22
N ASP A 95 -10.74 5.44 15.95
CA ASP A 95 -9.46 5.84 15.36
C ASP A 95 -8.75 4.65 14.69
N VAL A 96 -8.87 3.47 15.30
CA VAL A 96 -8.31 2.24 14.73
C VAL A 96 -9.03 1.86 13.44
N LEU A 97 -10.37 1.87 13.45
CA LEU A 97 -11.17 1.53 12.28
C LEU A 97 -10.99 2.54 11.13
N ASP A 98 -10.87 3.84 11.45
CA ASP A 98 -10.56 4.89 10.49
C ASP A 98 -9.19 4.66 9.84
N GLY A 99 -8.16 4.36 10.63
CA GLY A 99 -6.83 4.02 10.14
C GLY A 99 -6.82 2.77 9.25
N MET A 100 -7.57 1.73 9.62
CA MET A 100 -7.73 0.52 8.81
C MET A 100 -8.39 0.81 7.46
N ALA A 101 -9.50 1.57 7.47
CA ALA A 101 -10.21 1.94 6.25
C ALA A 101 -9.29 2.72 5.30
N ARG A 102 -8.57 3.74 5.79
CA ARG A 102 -7.62 4.53 4.98
C ARG A 102 -6.48 3.69 4.42
N CYS A 103 -5.95 2.73 5.18
CA CYS A 103 -4.90 1.83 4.66
C CYS A 103 -5.42 1.02 3.47
N ILE A 104 -6.62 0.44 3.59
CA ILE A 104 -7.21 -0.37 2.51
C ILE A 104 -7.49 0.49 1.27
N GLU A 105 -8.06 1.69 1.44
CA GLU A 105 -8.28 2.63 0.33
C GLU A 105 -6.96 3.04 -0.33
N GLY A 106 -5.87 3.13 0.43
CA GLY A 106 -4.53 3.41 -0.09
C GLY A 106 -3.94 2.32 -0.98
N LEU A 107 -4.40 1.07 -0.87
CA LEU A 107 -3.94 -0.03 -1.73
C LEU A 107 -4.49 0.06 -3.17
N ALA A 108 -5.66 0.67 -3.35
CA ALA A 108 -6.31 0.87 -4.64
C ALA A 108 -6.96 2.26 -4.71
N PRO A 109 -6.15 3.33 -4.86
CA PRO A 109 -6.64 4.71 -4.80
C PRO A 109 -7.71 4.96 -5.86
N GLN A 110 -8.79 5.64 -5.46
CA GLN A 110 -9.91 6.04 -6.34
C GLN A 110 -10.79 4.89 -6.87
N GLU A 111 -10.42 3.64 -6.62
CA GLU A 111 -11.18 2.45 -7.03
C GLU A 111 -11.97 1.83 -5.88
N VAL A 112 -11.45 1.93 -4.65
CA VAL A 112 -12.03 1.32 -3.45
C VAL A 112 -12.35 2.38 -2.40
N LEU A 113 -13.55 2.28 -1.83
CA LEU A 113 -13.98 3.00 -0.63
C LEU A 113 -14.37 1.98 0.44
N VAL A 114 -14.09 2.29 1.70
CA VAL A 114 -14.31 1.34 2.81
C VAL A 114 -15.25 1.90 3.85
N SER A 115 -16.22 1.08 4.25
CA SER A 115 -17.06 1.29 5.43
C SER A 115 -16.97 0.09 6.38
N VAL A 116 -16.78 0.37 7.67
CA VAL A 116 -16.89 -0.60 8.75
C VAL A 116 -18.14 -0.28 9.57
N LEU A 117 -19.00 -1.28 9.72
CA LEU A 117 -20.18 -1.22 10.57
C LEU A 117 -20.01 -2.17 11.77
N LEU A 118 -20.50 -1.73 12.93
CA LEU A 118 -20.40 -2.45 14.19
C LEU A 118 -21.78 -2.97 14.58
N ALA A 119 -21.87 -4.27 14.83
CA ALA A 119 -23.08 -4.85 15.39
C ALA A 119 -23.32 -4.30 16.81
N ASP A 120 -24.57 -3.99 17.11
CA ASP A 120 -25.04 -3.73 18.47
C ASP A 120 -24.98 -5.01 19.34
N PRO A 121 -25.14 -4.88 20.67
CA PRO A 121 -24.98 -6.02 21.59
C PRO A 121 -25.96 -7.18 21.35
N ASP A 122 -27.15 -6.92 20.79
CA ASP A 122 -28.12 -7.96 20.44
C ASP A 122 -27.96 -8.47 18.99
N GLY A 123 -27.13 -7.80 18.18
CA GLY A 123 -26.83 -8.13 16.79
C GLY A 123 -27.96 -7.76 15.82
N ALA A 124 -28.97 -7.02 16.27
CA ALA A 124 -30.12 -6.65 15.48
C ALA A 124 -29.81 -5.52 14.50
N HIS A 125 -28.88 -4.63 14.84
CA HIS A 125 -28.51 -3.47 14.02
C HIS A 125 -27.01 -3.32 13.83
N LEU A 126 -26.65 -2.67 12.72
CA LEU A 126 -25.29 -2.32 12.35
C LEU A 126 -25.13 -0.80 12.40
N ASN A 127 -24.32 -0.32 13.34
CA ASN A 127 -24.04 1.09 13.54
C ASN A 127 -22.74 1.52 12.85
N HIS A 128 -22.63 2.79 12.51
CA HIS A 128 -21.45 3.36 11.89
C HIS A 128 -20.21 3.19 12.78
N GLY A 129 -19.18 2.50 12.25
CA GLY A 129 -17.87 2.37 12.89
C GLY A 129 -16.84 3.32 12.29
N ALA A 130 -16.60 3.22 10.98
CA ALA A 130 -15.72 4.12 10.23
C ALA A 130 -16.04 4.09 8.73
N ALA A 131 -16.02 5.25 8.06
CA ALA A 131 -16.07 5.33 6.60
C ALA A 131 -15.50 6.68 6.11
N PRO A 132 -14.16 6.86 6.19
CA PRO A 132 -13.49 8.16 6.10
C PRO A 132 -13.65 8.87 4.75
N SER A 133 -13.80 8.10 3.67
CA SER A 133 -13.85 8.64 2.30
C SER A 133 -15.25 8.55 1.67
N LEU A 134 -16.23 7.99 2.40
CA LEU A 134 -17.62 7.94 1.96
C LEU A 134 -18.36 9.25 2.31
N PRO A 135 -19.29 9.71 1.47
CA PRO A 135 -20.06 10.92 1.77
C PRO A 135 -20.91 10.79 3.04
N ASP A 136 -21.02 11.89 3.80
CA ASP A 136 -21.81 11.92 5.05
C ASP A 136 -23.27 11.48 4.88
N PHE A 137 -23.88 11.79 3.73
CA PHE A 137 -25.27 11.39 3.48
C PHE A 137 -25.41 9.86 3.41
N TYR A 138 -24.43 9.19 2.81
CA TYR A 138 -24.39 7.74 2.69
C TYR A 138 -24.13 7.13 4.07
N ASN A 139 -23.14 7.66 4.80
CA ASN A 139 -22.81 7.20 6.15
C ASN A 139 -24.02 7.26 7.10
N ARG A 140 -24.82 8.33 7.03
CA ARG A 140 -26.08 8.44 7.79
C ARG A 140 -27.16 7.48 7.31
N ALA A 141 -27.22 7.16 6.02
CA ALA A 141 -28.23 6.25 5.47
C ALA A 141 -27.98 4.79 5.92
N ILE A 142 -26.72 4.41 6.12
CA ILE A 142 -26.34 3.05 6.52
C ILE A 142 -26.12 2.90 8.04
N ASP A 143 -26.27 3.97 8.82
CA ASP A 143 -26.14 3.93 10.28
C ASP A 143 -27.41 3.39 10.94
N GLY A 144 -27.30 2.28 11.66
CA GLY A 144 -28.42 1.63 12.34
C GLY A 144 -29.25 0.69 11.46
N ILE A 145 -28.75 0.31 10.28
CA ILE A 145 -29.45 -0.65 9.41
C ILE A 145 -29.65 -1.99 10.11
N ALA A 146 -30.72 -2.69 9.77
CA ALA A 146 -31.01 -3.99 10.37
C ALA A 146 -30.08 -5.08 9.87
N THR A 147 -29.79 -6.05 10.73
CA THR A 147 -29.21 -7.33 10.35
C THR A 147 -30.31 -8.23 9.80
N GLY A 148 -30.39 -8.37 8.49
CA GLY A 148 -31.44 -9.16 7.84
C GLY A 148 -31.08 -9.61 6.44
N GLU A 149 -31.71 -10.71 6.01
CA GLU A 149 -31.65 -11.18 4.64
C GLU A 149 -32.25 -10.11 3.70
N GLY A 150 -31.49 -9.69 2.69
CA GLY A 150 -31.92 -8.66 1.73
C GLY A 150 -31.73 -7.23 2.21
N VAL A 151 -31.16 -6.98 3.39
CA VAL A 151 -30.91 -5.63 3.91
C VAL A 151 -29.54 -5.14 3.45
N GLY A 152 -29.45 -4.76 2.17
CA GLY A 152 -28.18 -4.40 1.54
C GLY A 152 -27.12 -5.51 1.63
N SER A 153 -25.90 -5.20 1.25
CA SER A 153 -24.80 -6.19 1.32
C SER A 153 -24.36 -6.47 2.76
N CYS A 154 -24.22 -5.44 3.58
CA CYS A 154 -23.70 -5.54 4.96
C CYS A 154 -24.71 -6.17 5.93
N GLY A 155 -25.99 -5.78 5.89
CA GLY A 155 -27.03 -6.39 6.72
C GLY A 155 -27.22 -7.87 6.38
N THR A 156 -27.22 -8.21 5.09
CA THR A 156 -27.29 -9.61 4.63
C THR A 156 -26.05 -10.42 5.05
N ALA A 157 -24.84 -9.85 4.93
CA ALA A 157 -23.61 -10.52 5.36
C ALA A 157 -23.61 -10.81 6.87
N ALA A 158 -24.03 -9.84 7.69
CA ALA A 158 -24.16 -10.01 9.13
C ALA A 158 -25.21 -11.08 9.48
N HIS A 159 -26.35 -11.11 8.78
CA HIS A 159 -27.41 -12.09 8.98
C HIS A 159 -26.93 -13.52 8.67
N ARG A 160 -26.30 -13.70 7.51
CA ARG A 160 -25.82 -15.01 7.02
C ARG A 160 -24.55 -15.48 7.73
N ARG A 161 -23.83 -14.58 8.41
CA ARG A 161 -22.47 -14.82 8.94
C ARG A 161 -21.51 -15.35 7.88
N ALA A 162 -21.65 -14.84 6.66
CA ALA A 162 -20.90 -15.26 5.50
C ALA A 162 -20.62 -14.06 4.58
N PRO A 163 -19.54 -14.09 3.78
CA PRO A 163 -19.27 -13.05 2.79
C PRO A 163 -20.43 -12.91 1.79
N VAL A 164 -20.83 -11.67 1.53
CA VAL A 164 -21.79 -11.31 0.48
C VAL A 164 -21.09 -10.36 -0.48
N ILE A 165 -21.07 -10.71 -1.76
CA ILE A 165 -20.44 -9.92 -2.82
C ILE A 165 -21.54 -9.54 -3.81
N VAL A 166 -21.79 -8.24 -3.91
CA VAL A 166 -22.68 -7.64 -4.91
C VAL A 166 -21.80 -7.07 -6.02
N THR A 167 -22.06 -7.48 -7.27
CA THR A 167 -21.24 -7.04 -8.42
C THR A 167 -21.71 -5.69 -8.97
N ASP A 168 -23.01 -5.42 -8.93
CA ASP A 168 -23.59 -4.14 -9.34
C ASP A 168 -24.77 -3.78 -8.43
N ILE A 169 -24.56 -2.78 -7.58
CA ILE A 169 -25.55 -2.28 -6.61
C ILE A 169 -26.83 -1.80 -7.30
N ALA A 170 -26.76 -1.30 -8.54
CA ALA A 170 -27.92 -0.73 -9.22
C ALA A 170 -28.94 -1.77 -9.71
N THR A 171 -28.58 -3.06 -9.69
CA THR A 171 -29.41 -4.15 -10.23
C THR A 171 -29.56 -5.34 -9.29
N ASP A 172 -28.88 -5.30 -8.15
CA ASP A 172 -28.83 -6.41 -7.23
C ASP A 172 -30.06 -6.40 -6.32
N PRO A 173 -30.78 -7.53 -6.16
CA PRO A 173 -31.99 -7.59 -5.35
C PRO A 173 -31.84 -7.18 -3.89
N PHE A 174 -30.61 -7.16 -3.35
CA PHE A 174 -30.36 -6.63 -1.99
C PHE A 174 -30.48 -5.11 -1.89
N TRP A 175 -30.66 -4.42 -3.02
CA TRP A 175 -30.71 -2.98 -3.16
C TRP A 175 -31.97 -2.49 -3.92
N ASP A 176 -33.02 -3.32 -4.00
CA ASP A 176 -34.28 -3.04 -4.73
C ASP A 176 -35.24 -2.05 -4.02
N ASP A 177 -34.80 -1.34 -2.98
CA ASP A 177 -35.59 -0.35 -2.20
C ASP A 177 -35.52 1.09 -2.78
#